data_AF-A0A4R4P8S4-F1
#
_entry.id   AF-A0A4R4P8S4-F1
#
_cell.length_a   1.000
_cell.length_b   1.000
_cell.length_c   1.000
_cell.angle_alpha   90.00
_cell.angle_beta   90.00
_cell.angle_gamma   90.00
#
_symmetry.space_group_name_H-M   'P 1'
#
loop_
_entity.id
_entity.type
_entity.pdbx_description
1 polymer ?
#
loop_
_entity_poly.entity_id
_entity_poly.type
_entity_poly.pdbx_seq_one_letter_code
_entity_poly.pdbx_strand_id
1 'polypeptide(L)' 'MPADRVLARTNAAGETPRYRHDVMGRVVERTAPTGEATSFTYDWAGRLA' A
#
# COMPACT_ATOMS: atom_id res chain seq x y z
N MET A 1 -19.83 5.71 -17.77
CA MET A 1 -18.41 5.31 -17.75
C MET A 1 -18.11 4.80 -16.34
N PRO A 2 -17.91 3.50 -16.09
CA PRO A 2 -17.58 3.06 -14.75
C PRO A 2 -16.13 3.47 -14.45
N ALA A 3 -15.92 4.04 -13.27
CA ALA A 3 -14.61 4.46 -12.80
C ALA A 3 -13.70 3.24 -12.64
N ASP A 4 -12.63 3.22 -13.42
CA ASP A 4 -11.58 2.21 -13.39
C ASP A 4 -10.82 2.34 -12.05
N ARG A 5 -11.33 1.65 -11.02
CA ARG A 5 -10.72 1.62 -9.69
C ARG A 5 -9.59 0.59 -9.75
N VAL A 6 -8.40 1.06 -10.14
CA VAL A 6 -7.19 0.23 -10.21
C VAL A 6 -6.88 -0.31 -8.80
N LEU A 7 -7.33 -1.54 -8.53
CA LEU A 7 -7.19 -2.23 -7.24
C LEU A 7 -5.80 -2.84 -7.04
N ALA A 8 -4.98 -2.89 -8.09
CA ALA A 8 -3.58 -3.26 -8.03
C ALA A 8 -2.85 -2.66 -9.22
N ARG A 9 -1.86 -1.79 -8.98
CA ARG A 9 -0.85 -1.48 -9.98
C ARG A 9 0.20 -2.59 -9.89
N THR A 10 0.08 -3.60 -10.73
CA THR A 10 1.23 -4.41 -11.10
C THR A 10 2.22 -3.45 -11.74
N ASN A 11 3.42 -3.33 -11.17
CA ASN A 11 4.44 -2.49 -11.78
C ASN A 11 4.84 -3.09 -13.15
N ALA A 12 5.62 -2.38 -13.95
CA ALA A 12 6.02 -2.87 -15.29
C ALA A 12 6.81 -4.20 -15.26
N ALA A 13 7.26 -4.64 -14.09
CA ALA A 13 7.98 -5.90 -13.88
C ALA A 13 7.06 -7.11 -13.58
N GLY A 14 5.72 -6.95 -13.59
CA GLY A 14 4.80 -8.05 -13.23
C GLY A 14 4.67 -8.26 -11.72
N GLU A 15 5.29 -7.37 -10.94
CA GLU A 15 5.42 -7.46 -9.51
C GLU A 15 4.22 -6.78 -8.83
N THR A 16 3.56 -7.52 -7.94
CA THR A 16 2.38 -7.05 -7.21
C THR A 16 2.73 -6.83 -5.74
N PRO A 17 3.08 -5.59 -5.32
CA PRO A 17 3.26 -5.30 -3.91
C PRO A 17 1.95 -5.49 -3.14
N ARG A 18 2.04 -6.01 -1.92
CA ARG A 18 0.89 -6.12 -1.01
C ARG A 18 0.87 -4.92 -0.08
N TYR A 19 -0.32 -4.38 0.17
CA TYR A 19 -0.51 -3.27 1.09
C TYR A 19 -1.47 -3.67 2.21
N ARG A 20 -1.11 -3.37 3.46
CA ARG A 20 -2.06 -3.40 4.58
C ARG A 20 -2.52 -2.00 4.90
N HIS A 21 -3.81 -1.87 5.13
CA HIS A 21 -4.44 -0.60 5.46
C HIS A 21 -4.96 -0.64 6.91
N ASP A 22 -4.89 0.49 7.62
CA ASP A 22 -5.58 0.66 8.89
C ASP A 22 -7.08 0.92 8.71
N VAL A 23 -7.79 1.03 9.83
CA VAL A 23 -9.23 1.36 9.88
C VAL A 23 -9.58 2.72 9.25
N MET A 24 -8.60 3.60 9.06
CA MET A 24 -8.73 4.90 8.39
C MET A 24 -8.34 4.84 6.92
N GLY A 25 -7.98 3.67 6.38
CA GLY A 25 -7.58 3.46 4.99
C GLY A 25 -6.12 3.80 4.68
N ARG A 26 -5.29 4.13 5.68
CA ARG A 26 -3.88 4.50 5.51
C ARG A 26 -3.00 3.25 5.41
N VAL A 27 -1.95 3.29 4.59
CA VAL A 27 -1.07 2.12 4.32
C VAL A 27 -0.08 1.91 5.47
N VAL A 28 -0.38 0.99 6.39
CA VAL A 28 0.48 0.68 7.54
C VAL A 28 1.60 -0.30 7.24
N GLU A 29 1.51 -1.03 6.12
CA GLU A 29 2.55 -1.96 5.71
C GLU A 29 2.54 -2.11 4.20
N ARG A 30 3.72 -2.17 3.60
CA ARG A 30 3.93 -2.51 2.20
C ARG A 30 4.89 -3.67 2.12
N THR A 31 4.43 -4.80 1.60
CA THR A 31 5.28 -5.93 1.26
C THR A 31 5.65 -5.87 -0.20
N ALA A 32 6.95 -5.71 -0.48
CA ALA A 32 7.51 -5.83 -1.80
C ALA A 32 7.33 -7.26 -2.34
N PRO A 33 7.25 -7.43 -3.67
CA PRO A 33 7.19 -8.74 -4.29
C PRO A 33 8.40 -9.62 -4.00
N THR A 34 9.56 -9.00 -3.72
CA THR A 34 10.80 -9.67 -3.29
C THR A 34 10.69 -10.26 -1.87
N GLY A 35 9.61 -10.00 -1.14
CA GLY A 35 9.38 -10.42 0.24
C GLY A 35 9.77 -9.38 1.29
N GLU A 36 10.36 -8.26 0.88
CA GLU A 36 10.75 -7.18 1.80
C GLU A 36 9.52 -6.44 2.32
N ALA A 37 9.30 -6.42 3.63
CA ALA A 37 8.20 -5.68 4.25
C ALA A 37 8.69 -4.34 4.81
N THR A 38 8.02 -3.27 4.42
CA THR A 38 8.20 -1.92 4.97
C THR A 38 6.97 -1.57 5.79
N SER A 39 7.15 -1.36 7.10
CA SER A 39 6.08 -0.90 7.99
C SER A 39 6.08 0.63 8.07
N PHE A 40 4.88 1.20 8.09
CA PHE A 40 4.64 2.63 8.15
C PHE A 40 3.79 2.92 9.38
N THR A 41 4.34 3.65 10.33
CA THR A 41 3.59 4.17 11.47
C THR A 41 3.12 5.58 11.15
N TYR A 42 1.84 5.85 11.41
CA TYR A 42 1.28 7.19 11.24
C TYR A 42 1.01 7.82 12.61
N ASP A 43 1.40 9.08 12.77
CA ASP A 43 0.94 9.89 13.89
C ASP A 43 -0.57 10.21 13.74
N TRP A 44 -1.13 10.82 14.78
CA TRP A 44 -2.53 11.28 14.83
C TRP A 44 -2.83 12.36 13.77
N ALA A 45 -1.80 13.02 13.23
CA ALA A 45 -1.92 13.97 12.13
C ALA A 45 -1.80 13.31 10.74
N GLY A 46 -1.64 11.97 10.68
CA GLY A 46 -1.51 11.22 9.43
C GLY A 46 -0.13 11.33 8.77
N ARG A 47 0.89 11.78 9.48
CA ARG A 47 2.26 11.85 8.99
C ARG A 47 3.01 10.57 9.33
N LEU A 48 3.94 10.20 8.46
CA LEU A 48 4.84 9.09 8.70
C LEU A 48 5.75 9.44 9.90
N ALA A 49 5.62 8.66 10.97
CA ALA A 49 6.41 8.77 12.19
C ALA A 49 7.73 8.01 12.07
#